data_AF-A0A6V7GTU4-F1
#
_entry.id   AF-A0A6V7GTU4-F1
#
_cell.length_a   1.000
_cell.length_b   1.000
_cell.length_c   1.000
_cell.angle_alpha   90.00
_cell.angle_beta   90.00
_cell.angle_gamma   90.00
#
_symmetry.space_group_name_H-M   'P 1'
#
loop_
_entity.id
_entity.type
_entity.pdbx_description
1 polymer ?
#
loop_
_entity_poly.entity_id
_entity_poly.type
_entity_poly.pdbx_seq_one_letter_code
_entity_poly.pdbx_strand_id
1 'polypeptide(L)'
;KMESMVEDLQADYANNCISGLFLVYPGYYIHVLEAPEDIIYRHFKLLYSNESEDWKIGKAIFLPTYHHVHQRFFTRWYHAYTVPPTLLQPLKSYELSDIQQHMSICFNKIYTLCHHISNTDRDHFVPMQEVIRSLGDKLTRLYPESTLLEYLLNAKSPVLLTVEKYLDMYASVPLINLYS
;
A
#
# COMPACT_ATOMS: atom_id res chain seq x y z
N LYS A 1 2.75 -3.03 16.70
CA LYS A 1 2.39 -4.37 16.17
C LYS A 1 2.63 -4.48 14.66
N MET A 2 2.03 -3.64 13.80
CA MET A 2 2.44 -3.62 12.38
C MET A 2 3.90 -3.14 12.22
N GLU A 3 4.27 -2.10 12.95
CA GLU A 3 5.66 -1.63 13.06
C GLU A 3 6.60 -2.77 13.52
N SER A 4 6.28 -3.45 14.63
CA SER A 4 7.08 -4.59 15.10
C SER A 4 7.17 -5.73 14.07
N MET A 5 6.11 -6.04 13.32
CA MET A 5 6.18 -7.04 12.25
C MET A 5 7.13 -6.60 11.12
N VAL A 6 7.14 -5.31 10.78
CA VAL A 6 8.06 -4.74 9.78
C VAL A 6 9.49 -4.75 10.34
N GLU A 7 9.69 -4.44 11.61
CA GLU A 7 10.99 -4.50 12.29
C GLU A 7 11.54 -5.92 12.34
N ASP A 8 10.70 -6.91 12.68
CA ASP A 8 11.07 -8.34 12.69
C ASP A 8 11.49 -8.80 11.30
N LEU A 9 10.70 -8.44 10.27
CA LEU A 9 11.04 -8.72 8.88
C LEU A 9 12.31 -7.99 8.43
N GLN A 10 12.59 -6.79 8.92
CA GLN A 10 13.84 -6.08 8.60
C GLN A 10 15.05 -6.72 9.29
N ALA A 11 14.89 -7.22 10.51
CA ALA A 11 15.96 -7.89 11.26
C ALA A 11 16.42 -9.18 10.55
N ASP A 12 15.50 -9.89 9.90
CA ASP A 12 15.81 -11.10 9.11
C ASP A 12 16.61 -10.80 7.82
N TYR A 13 16.61 -9.55 7.33
CA TYR A 13 17.27 -9.17 6.07
C TYR A 13 18.18 -7.95 6.23
N ALA A 14 19.40 -8.19 6.73
CA ALA A 14 20.42 -7.17 7.01
C ALA A 14 20.74 -6.19 5.86
N ASN A 15 20.45 -6.53 4.59
CA ASN A 15 20.74 -5.71 3.41
C ASN A 15 19.51 -5.26 2.59
N ASN A 16 18.30 -5.77 2.85
CA ASN A 16 17.11 -5.46 2.06
C ASN A 16 16.01 -4.85 2.94
N CYS A 17 16.13 -3.56 3.24
CA CYS A 17 15.15 -2.86 4.06
C CYS A 17 13.79 -2.79 3.36
N ILE A 18 12.70 -3.10 4.08
CA ILE A 18 11.33 -2.76 3.68
C ILE A 18 11.15 -1.26 3.94
N SER A 19 10.79 -0.49 2.92
CA SER A 19 10.37 0.91 3.07
C SER A 19 8.93 1.08 2.61
N GLY A 20 8.30 2.20 2.96
CA GLY A 20 6.93 2.47 2.53
C GLY A 20 6.12 3.30 3.51
N LEU A 21 4.81 3.29 3.29
CA LEU A 21 3.85 4.12 4.00
C LEU A 21 2.56 3.34 4.26
N PHE A 22 2.11 3.33 5.51
CA PHE A 22 0.84 2.76 5.94
C PHE A 22 -0.13 3.85 6.39
N LEU A 23 -1.12 4.13 5.55
CA LEU A 23 -2.17 5.11 5.83
C LEU A 23 -3.40 4.42 6.39
N VAL A 24 -3.85 4.87 7.55
CA VAL A 24 -5.04 4.34 8.22
C VAL A 24 -6.16 5.37 8.16
N TYR A 25 -7.27 4.98 7.55
CA TYR A 25 -8.51 5.73 7.49
C TYR A 25 -9.54 5.10 8.43
N PRO A 26 -10.61 5.82 8.80
CA PRO A 26 -11.76 5.20 9.42
C PRO A 26 -12.36 4.13 8.49
N GLY A 27 -12.18 2.85 8.83
CA GLY A 27 -12.72 1.70 8.09
C GLY A 27 -11.92 1.22 6.88
N TYR A 28 -10.84 1.91 6.48
CA TYR A 28 -10.03 1.56 5.32
C TYR A 28 -8.53 1.76 5.60
N TYR A 29 -7.68 1.16 4.78
CA TYR A 29 -6.23 1.41 4.84
C TYR A 29 -5.63 1.42 3.43
N ILE A 30 -4.48 2.08 3.30
CA ILE A 30 -3.62 2.00 2.12
C ILE A 30 -2.23 1.60 2.61
N HIS A 31 -1.71 0.51 2.05
CA HIS A 31 -0.38 0.01 2.39
C HIS A 31 0.53 0.09 1.17
N VAL A 32 1.42 1.08 1.18
CA VAL A 32 2.50 1.22 0.19
C VAL A 32 3.72 0.48 0.72
N LEU A 33 4.20 -0.51 -0.04
CA LEU A 33 5.37 -1.31 0.29
C LEU A 33 6.40 -1.22 -0.83
N GLU A 34 7.64 -0.95 -0.45
CA GLU A 34 8.81 -0.89 -1.33
C GLU A 34 9.84 -1.91 -0.85
N ALA A 35 9.85 -3.06 -1.51
CA ALA A 35 10.77 -4.14 -1.20
C ALA A 35 10.90 -5.09 -2.42
N PRO A 36 11.94 -5.94 -2.44
CA PRO A 36 11.96 -7.11 -3.32
C PRO A 36 10.68 -7.95 -3.20
N GLU A 37 10.26 -8.56 -4.31
CA GLU A 37 8.98 -9.28 -4.41
C GLU A 37 8.86 -10.43 -3.40
N ASP A 38 9.95 -11.16 -3.15
CA ASP A 38 10.00 -12.25 -2.16
C ASP A 38 9.75 -11.76 -0.73
N ILE A 39 10.22 -10.55 -0.41
CA ILE A 39 9.97 -9.89 0.88
C ILE A 39 8.51 -9.42 0.96
N ILE A 40 7.94 -8.87 -0.12
CA ILE A 40 6.51 -8.50 -0.19
C ILE A 40 5.63 -9.73 0.03
N TYR A 41 5.94 -10.85 -0.63
CA TYR A 41 5.23 -12.11 -0.44
C TYR A 41 5.25 -12.57 1.02
N ARG A 42 6.44 -12.61 1.65
CA ARG A 42 6.57 -13.01 3.06
C ARG A 42 5.83 -12.05 4.01
N HIS A 43 5.89 -10.76 3.73
CA HIS A 43 5.16 -9.75 4.48
C HIS A 43 3.65 -10.01 4.44
N PHE A 44 3.07 -10.20 3.26
CA PHE A 44 1.64 -10.52 3.13
C PHE A 44 1.30 -11.87 3.74
N LYS A 45 2.18 -12.87 3.61
CA LYS A 45 1.96 -14.17 4.24
C LYS A 45 1.84 -14.02 5.75
N LEU A 46 2.78 -13.34 6.40
CA LEU A 46 2.71 -13.07 7.85
C LEU A 46 1.46 -12.25 8.21
N LEU A 47 1.11 -11.27 7.39
CA LEU A 47 -0.03 -10.40 7.61
C LEU A 47 -1.36 -11.17 7.61
N TYR A 48 -1.51 -12.14 6.70
CA TYR A 48 -2.74 -12.92 6.52
C TYR A 48 -2.73 -14.28 7.25
N SER A 49 -1.58 -14.73 7.78
CA SER A 49 -1.50 -15.97 8.57
C SER A 49 -1.82 -15.77 10.05
N ASN A 50 -1.68 -14.53 10.56
CA ASN A 50 -1.88 -14.22 11.97
C ASN A 50 -3.36 -13.91 12.26
N GLU A 51 -4.16 -14.96 12.43
CA GLU A 51 -5.58 -14.86 12.81
C GLU A 51 -5.79 -14.60 14.32
N SER A 52 -4.98 -13.74 14.97
CA SER A 52 -5.32 -13.33 16.33
C SER A 52 -6.48 -12.32 16.27
N GLU A 53 -7.53 -12.54 17.08
CA GLU A 53 -8.78 -11.75 17.08
C GLU A 53 -8.56 -10.23 17.22
N ASP A 54 -7.48 -9.82 17.86
CA ASP A 54 -7.15 -8.41 18.13
C ASP A 54 -6.79 -7.59 16.88
N TRP A 55 -6.41 -8.21 15.76
CA TRP A 55 -5.98 -7.45 14.57
C TRP A 55 -6.33 -8.14 13.25
N LYS A 56 -7.63 -8.32 12.98
CA LYS A 56 -8.03 -8.80 11.66
C LYS A 56 -7.93 -7.67 10.62
N ILE A 57 -6.89 -7.71 9.80
CA ILE A 57 -6.83 -6.86 8.61
C ILE A 57 -7.91 -7.31 7.64
N GLY A 58 -8.71 -6.35 7.19
CA GLY A 58 -9.79 -6.59 6.25
C GLY A 58 -9.28 -6.99 4.86
N LYS A 59 -10.23 -7.24 3.96
CA LYS A 59 -9.96 -7.49 2.54
C LYS A 59 -9.10 -6.36 1.96
N ALA A 60 -8.05 -6.72 1.23
CA ALA A 60 -7.29 -5.78 0.40
C ALA A 60 -7.18 -6.23 -1.04
N ILE A 61 -7.05 -5.23 -1.90
CA ILE A 61 -6.71 -5.39 -3.30
C ILE A 61 -5.21 -5.16 -3.41
N PHE A 62 -4.53 -6.14 -4.00
CA PHE A 62 -3.13 -6.04 -4.34
C PHE A 62 -2.97 -5.31 -5.68
N LEU A 63 -2.17 -4.26 -5.63
CA LEU A 63 -1.93 -3.33 -6.73
C LEU A 63 -0.41 -3.28 -7.00
N PRO A 64 0.17 -4.27 -7.71
CA PRO A 64 1.61 -4.34 -7.92
C PRO A 64 2.10 -3.22 -8.83
N THR A 65 3.16 -2.54 -8.43
CA THR A 65 3.88 -1.57 -9.26
C THR A 65 5.36 -1.92 -9.32
N TYR A 66 5.84 -2.33 -10.49
CA TYR A 66 7.25 -2.62 -10.70
C TYR A 66 7.99 -1.32 -11.02
N HIS A 67 8.84 -0.89 -10.10
CA HIS A 67 9.72 0.25 -10.27
C HIS A 67 11.17 -0.16 -10.03
N HIS A 68 12.12 0.61 -10.57
CA HIS A 68 13.53 0.32 -10.36
C HIS A 68 13.87 0.43 -8.88
N VAL A 69 14.61 -0.54 -8.32
CA VAL A 69 15.01 -0.59 -6.90
C VAL A 69 15.79 0.63 -6.38
N HIS A 70 16.25 1.51 -7.28
CA HIS A 70 16.97 2.74 -6.96
C HIS A 70 16.05 3.98 -6.91
N GLN A 71 14.77 3.84 -7.24
CA GLN A 71 13.76 4.90 -7.19
C GLN A 71 12.76 4.61 -6.07
N ARG A 72 13.25 4.50 -4.83
CA ARG A 72 12.39 4.43 -3.65
C ARG A 72 11.94 5.83 -3.23
N PHE A 73 10.67 5.95 -2.86
CA PHE A 73 10.12 7.15 -2.24
C PHE A 73 10.56 7.27 -0.79
N PHE A 74 10.61 6.16 -0.06
CA PHE A 74 10.83 6.17 1.38
C PHE A 74 12.17 5.53 1.76
N THR A 75 12.81 6.07 2.79
CA THR A 75 14.07 5.53 3.34
C THR A 75 13.84 4.43 4.38
N ARG A 76 12.65 4.43 5.01
CA ARG A 76 12.19 3.47 6.00
C ARG A 76 10.68 3.29 5.87
N TRP A 77 10.09 2.49 6.74
CA TRP A 77 8.64 2.33 6.82
C TRP A 77 8.03 3.38 7.75
N TYR A 78 6.87 3.92 7.37
CA TYR A 78 6.16 4.97 8.10
C TYR A 78 4.68 4.66 8.20
N HIS A 79 3.99 5.23 9.18
CA HIS A 79 2.54 5.13 9.30
C HIS A 79 1.90 6.47 9.67
N ALA A 80 0.64 6.65 9.28
CA ALA A 80 -0.15 7.81 9.69
C ALA A 80 -1.64 7.53 9.72
N TYR A 81 -2.32 8.25 10.61
CA TYR A 81 -3.78 8.25 10.73
C TYR A 81 -4.31 9.53 10.10
N THR A 82 -5.30 9.40 9.22
CA THR A 82 -5.92 10.57 8.57
C THR A 82 -7.37 10.27 8.19
N VAL A 83 -8.14 11.32 7.93
CA VAL A 83 -9.52 11.23 7.45
C VAL A 83 -9.50 11.44 5.94
N PRO A 84 -9.99 10.48 5.14
CA PRO A 84 -10.02 10.64 3.70
C PRO A 84 -11.06 11.69 3.29
N PRO A 85 -10.83 12.38 2.16
CA PRO A 85 -11.89 13.13 1.51
C PRO A 85 -13.04 12.19 1.09
N THR A 86 -14.26 12.72 1.06
CA THR A 86 -15.42 11.99 0.53
C THR A 86 -15.73 12.51 -0.87
N LEU A 87 -15.88 11.61 -1.85
CA LEU A 87 -16.30 12.01 -3.20
C LEU A 87 -17.80 12.35 -3.17
N LEU A 88 -18.15 13.55 -3.63
CA LEU A 88 -19.55 14.02 -3.64
C LEU A 88 -20.41 13.32 -4.70
N GLN A 89 -19.77 12.75 -5.74
CA GLN A 89 -20.46 12.05 -6.82
C GLN A 89 -20.44 10.53 -6.60
N PRO A 90 -21.57 9.84 -6.76
CA PRO A 90 -21.63 8.39 -6.62
C PRO A 90 -20.96 7.68 -7.80
N LEU A 91 -20.12 6.69 -7.50
CA LEU A 91 -19.55 5.77 -8.48
C LEU A 91 -20.57 4.64 -8.75
N LYS A 92 -21.19 4.64 -9.93
CA LYS A 92 -22.36 3.79 -10.21
C LYS A 92 -22.10 2.63 -11.17
N SER A 93 -21.17 2.77 -12.08
CA SER A 93 -20.87 1.76 -13.09
C SER A 93 -19.74 0.87 -12.62
N TYR A 94 -19.84 -0.44 -12.87
CA TYR A 94 -18.77 -1.43 -12.62
C TYR A 94 -18.26 -2.03 -13.93
N GLU A 95 -18.42 -1.32 -15.05
CA GLU A 95 -17.81 -1.69 -16.31
C GLU A 95 -16.28 -1.64 -16.20
N LEU A 96 -15.60 -2.48 -16.98
CA LEU A 96 -14.16 -2.64 -16.90
C LEU A 96 -13.40 -1.32 -17.11
N SER A 97 -13.87 -0.48 -18.05
CA SER A 97 -13.28 0.83 -18.33
C SER A 97 -13.36 1.78 -17.14
N ASP A 98 -14.48 1.77 -16.41
CA ASP A 98 -14.69 2.62 -15.25
C ASP A 98 -13.83 2.17 -14.08
N ILE A 99 -13.74 0.84 -13.86
CA ILE A 99 -12.85 0.26 -12.85
C ILE A 99 -11.40 0.65 -13.15
N GLN A 100 -10.94 0.51 -14.39
CA GLN A 100 -9.58 0.90 -14.79
C GLN A 100 -9.33 2.40 -14.60
N GLN A 101 -10.30 3.24 -14.94
CA GLN A 101 -10.21 4.69 -14.72
C GLN A 101 -10.09 5.01 -13.22
N HIS A 102 -10.92 4.41 -12.38
CA HIS A 102 -10.91 4.60 -10.93
C HIS A 102 -9.63 4.06 -10.28
N MET A 103 -9.11 2.92 -10.75
CA MET A 103 -7.79 2.42 -10.35
C MET A 103 -6.70 3.44 -10.70
N SER A 104 -6.69 3.96 -11.93
CA SER A 104 -5.71 4.96 -12.37
C SER A 104 -5.75 6.24 -11.54
N ILE A 105 -6.95 6.72 -11.18
CA ILE A 105 -7.12 7.87 -10.28
C ILE A 105 -6.51 7.56 -8.90
N CYS A 106 -6.82 6.39 -8.34
CA CYS A 106 -6.27 5.97 -7.04
C CYS A 106 -4.73 5.89 -7.07
N PHE A 107 -4.18 5.26 -8.11
CA PHE A 107 -2.72 5.15 -8.30
C PHE A 107 -2.05 6.52 -8.44
N ASN A 108 -2.57 7.39 -9.31
CA ASN A 108 -1.99 8.71 -9.54
C ASN A 108 -1.97 9.55 -8.26
N LYS A 109 -3.04 9.45 -7.45
CA LYS A 109 -3.13 10.10 -6.15
C LYS A 109 -2.07 9.60 -5.17
N ILE A 110 -1.95 8.28 -5.01
CA ILE A 110 -0.94 7.67 -4.14
C ILE A 110 0.48 7.99 -4.61
N TYR A 111 0.74 7.86 -5.91
CA TYR A 111 2.04 8.20 -6.48
C TYR A 111 2.41 9.66 -6.21
N THR A 112 1.49 10.58 -6.47
CA THR A 112 1.69 12.03 -6.25
C THR A 112 1.90 12.33 -4.77
N LEU A 113 1.16 11.65 -3.88
CA LEU A 113 1.32 11.73 -2.43
C LEU A 113 2.72 11.26 -2.00
N CYS A 114 3.14 10.06 -2.41
CA CYS A 114 4.46 9.51 -2.10
C CYS A 114 5.59 10.41 -2.62
N HIS A 115 5.45 10.93 -3.85
CA HIS A 115 6.41 11.87 -4.43
C HIS A 115 6.51 13.17 -3.62
N HIS A 116 5.38 13.75 -3.20
CA HIS A 116 5.37 14.96 -2.37
C HIS A 116 6.02 14.75 -1.00
N ILE A 117 5.67 13.65 -0.33
CA ILE A 117 6.23 13.31 0.98
C ILE A 117 7.75 13.09 0.86
N SER A 118 8.18 12.29 -0.13
CA SER A 118 9.58 11.99 -0.38
C SER A 118 10.42 13.25 -0.65
N ASN A 119 9.90 14.18 -1.45
CA ASN A 119 10.63 15.42 -1.74
C ASN A 119 10.68 16.38 -0.55
N THR A 120 9.68 16.36 0.33
CA THR A 120 9.67 17.21 1.53
C THR A 120 10.63 16.67 2.61
N ASP A 121 10.80 15.34 2.70
CA ASP A 121 11.76 14.68 3.62
C ASP A 121 13.23 14.98 3.23
N ARG A 122 13.51 15.18 1.94
CA ARG A 122 14.85 15.51 1.41
C ARG A 122 15.35 16.90 1.81
N ASP A 123 14.47 17.82 2.18
CA ASP A 123 14.86 19.18 2.61
C ASP A 123 15.33 19.26 4.08
N HIS A 124 15.28 18.13 4.79
CA HIS A 124 15.85 17.86 6.13
C HIS A 124 15.30 18.71 7.30
N PHE A 125 15.30 18.11 8.50
CA PHE A 125 14.90 18.60 9.83
C PHE A 125 13.48 18.32 10.36
N VAL A 126 12.53 17.82 9.56
CA VAL A 126 11.16 17.55 10.06
C VAL A 126 10.90 16.03 10.11
N PRO A 127 10.59 15.44 11.28
CA PRO A 127 10.16 14.05 11.38
C PRO A 127 8.98 13.78 10.42
N MET A 128 8.98 12.65 9.70
CA MET A 128 7.94 12.38 8.70
C MET A 128 6.51 12.38 9.29
N GLN A 129 6.36 12.04 10.57
CA GLN A 129 5.08 12.17 11.29
C GLN A 129 4.62 13.63 11.37
N GLU A 130 5.54 14.58 11.54
CA GLU A 130 5.27 16.01 11.47
C GLU A 130 5.07 16.51 10.05
N VAL A 131 5.77 15.94 9.05
CA VAL A 131 5.49 16.19 7.63
C VAL A 131 4.05 15.80 7.31
N ILE A 132 3.63 14.58 7.65
CA ILE A 132 2.25 14.12 7.41
C ILE A 132 1.22 14.95 8.21
N ARG A 133 1.55 15.38 9.44
CA ARG A 133 0.67 16.21 10.28
C ARG A 133 0.56 17.67 9.83
N SER A 134 1.67 18.30 9.43
CA SER A 134 1.73 19.71 9.01
C SER A 134 1.18 19.95 7.61
N LEU A 135 1.05 18.88 6.82
CA LEU A 135 0.58 18.93 5.44
C LEU A 135 -0.95 18.77 5.28
N GLY A 136 -1.71 18.81 6.38
CA GLY A 136 -3.15 18.51 6.46
C GLY A 136 -4.01 19.12 5.35
N ASP A 137 -3.86 20.42 5.03
CA ASP A 137 -4.76 21.06 4.06
C ASP A 137 -4.33 20.89 2.59
N LYS A 138 -3.03 20.68 2.33
CA LYS A 138 -2.52 20.57 0.95
C LYS A 138 -2.60 19.14 0.40
N LEU A 139 -2.44 18.14 1.26
CA LEU A 139 -2.45 16.72 0.87
C LEU A 139 -3.84 16.07 0.93
N THR A 140 -4.84 16.69 1.56
CA THR A 140 -6.21 16.14 1.60
C THR A 140 -6.75 15.81 0.21
N ARG A 141 -6.41 16.59 -0.81
CA ARG A 141 -6.79 16.33 -2.21
C ARG A 141 -6.06 15.14 -2.84
N LEU A 142 -4.89 14.80 -2.32
CA LEU A 142 -4.05 13.70 -2.80
C LEU A 142 -4.36 12.37 -2.12
N TYR A 143 -5.10 12.39 -1.00
CA TYR A 143 -5.65 11.16 -0.43
C TYR A 143 -6.73 10.57 -1.36
N PRO A 144 -6.68 9.26 -1.64
CA PRO A 144 -7.81 8.57 -2.23
C PRO A 144 -9.05 8.72 -1.36
N GLU A 145 -10.18 9.00 -1.99
CA GLU A 145 -11.46 9.14 -1.30
C GLU A 145 -11.92 7.79 -0.73
N SER A 146 -12.59 7.82 0.42
CA SER A 146 -13.16 6.61 1.02
C SER A 146 -14.13 5.91 0.07
N THR A 147 -14.96 6.66 -0.65
CA THR A 147 -15.92 6.13 -1.63
C THR A 147 -15.23 5.49 -2.84
N LEU A 148 -14.05 5.99 -3.23
CA LEU A 148 -13.23 5.37 -4.28
C LEU A 148 -12.64 4.04 -3.80
N LEU A 149 -12.12 3.99 -2.57
CA LEU A 149 -11.61 2.76 -1.97
C LEU A 149 -12.73 1.72 -1.81
N GLU A 150 -13.88 2.13 -1.31
CA GLU A 150 -15.06 1.28 -1.16
C GLU A 150 -15.52 0.70 -2.50
N TYR A 151 -15.61 1.54 -3.53
CA TYR A 151 -15.96 1.12 -4.89
C TYR A 151 -14.98 0.05 -5.40
N LEU A 152 -13.67 0.31 -5.31
CA LEU A 152 -12.65 -0.64 -5.77
C LEU A 152 -12.73 -1.96 -4.98
N LEU A 153 -12.84 -1.90 -3.65
CA LEU A 153 -12.95 -3.09 -2.79
C LEU A 153 -14.18 -3.96 -3.09
N ASN A 154 -15.27 -3.34 -3.53
CA ASN A 154 -16.51 -4.04 -3.89
C ASN A 154 -16.59 -4.47 -5.37
N ALA A 155 -15.75 -3.90 -6.23
CA ALA A 155 -15.72 -4.24 -7.64
C ALA A 155 -15.31 -5.72 -7.86
N LYS A 156 -16.20 -6.49 -8.51
CA LYS A 156 -15.91 -7.87 -8.93
C LYS A 156 -15.34 -7.84 -10.34
N SER A 157 -14.02 -7.75 -10.45
CA SER A 157 -13.35 -7.68 -11.74
C SER A 157 -12.13 -8.59 -11.80
N PRO A 158 -11.85 -9.25 -12.94
CA PRO A 158 -10.64 -10.06 -13.11
C PRO A 158 -9.35 -9.24 -13.01
N VAL A 159 -9.41 -7.92 -13.22
CA VAL A 159 -8.22 -7.04 -13.14
C VAL A 159 -7.86 -6.64 -11.72
N LEU A 160 -8.75 -6.89 -10.74
CA LEU A 160 -8.49 -6.61 -9.34
C LEU A 160 -8.09 -7.92 -8.64
N LEU A 161 -6.81 -8.00 -8.29
CA LEU A 161 -6.26 -9.13 -7.56
C LEU A 161 -6.38 -8.86 -6.06
N THR A 162 -6.86 -9.82 -5.28
CA THR A 162 -6.80 -9.71 -3.81
C THR A 162 -5.46 -10.21 -3.30
N VAL A 163 -5.06 -9.81 -2.09
CA VAL A 163 -3.79 -10.26 -1.51
C VAL A 163 -3.77 -11.78 -1.34
N GLU A 164 -4.89 -12.40 -0.95
CA GLU A 164 -5.00 -13.85 -0.80
C GLU A 164 -4.78 -14.55 -2.15
N LYS A 165 -5.41 -14.07 -3.23
CA LYS A 165 -5.18 -14.61 -4.58
C LYS A 165 -3.73 -14.42 -5.04
N TYR A 166 -3.11 -13.28 -4.71
CA TYR A 166 -1.68 -13.07 -4.99
C TYR A 166 -0.81 -14.10 -4.25
N LEU A 167 -1.08 -14.36 -2.96
CA LEU A 167 -0.36 -15.36 -2.18
C LEU A 167 -0.50 -16.77 -2.78
N ASP A 168 -1.70 -17.14 -3.21
CA ASP A 168 -1.96 -18.41 -3.88
C ASP A 168 -1.21 -18.53 -5.21
N MET A 169 -1.25 -17.48 -6.03
CA MET A 169 -0.52 -17.42 -7.29
C MET A 169 0.98 -17.57 -7.08
N TYR A 170 1.57 -16.81 -6.15
CA TYR A 170 3.01 -16.86 -5.86
C TYR A 170 3.43 -18.23 -5.34
N ALA A 171 2.63 -18.86 -4.46
CA ALA A 171 2.89 -20.20 -3.93
C ALA A 171 2.80 -21.31 -5.01
N SER A 172 2.04 -21.08 -6.08
CA SER A 172 1.89 -22.03 -7.18
C SER A 172 3.06 -22.04 -8.16
N VAL A 173 3.92 -21.01 -8.15
CA VAL A 173 5.09 -20.94 -9.05
C VAL A 173 6.17 -21.91 -8.54
N PRO A 174 6.56 -22.94 -9.32
CA PRO A 174 7.62 -23.84 -8.91
C PRO A 174 8.95 -23.09 -8.84
N LEU A 175 9.71 -23.31 -7.76
CA LEU A 175 11.10 -22.87 -7.67
C LEU A 175 11.92 -23.61 -8.73
N ILE A 176 12.13 -22.99 -9.89
CA ILE A 176 13.01 -23.53 -10.91
C ILE A 176 14.44 -23.31 -10.43
N ASN A 177 15.08 -24.37 -9.94
CA ASN A 177 16.47 -24.33 -9.54
C ASN A 177 17.35 -24.38 -10.81
N LEU A 178 17.56 -23.21 -11.42
CA LEU A 178 18.31 -23.07 -12.69
C LEU A 178 19.82 -23.36 -12.55
N TYR A 179 20.29 -23.56 -11.32
CA TYR A 179 21.67 -23.93 -11.02
C TYR A 179 21.66 -25.25 -10.24
N SER A 180 21.56 -26.35 -11.00
CA SER A 180 21.84 -27.72 -10.55
C SER A 180 23.23 -28.13 -11.03
#